data_AF-A0A5M9JX80-F1
#
_entry.id   AF-A0A5M9JX80-F1
#
_cell.length_a   1.000
_cell.length_b   1.000
_cell.length_c   1.000
_cell.angle_alpha   90.00
_cell.angle_beta   90.00
_cell.angle_gamma   90.00
#
_symmetry.space_group_name_H-M   'P 1'
#
loop_
_entity.id
_entity.type
_entity.pdbx_description
1 polymer ?
#
loop_
_entity_poly.entity_id
_entity_poly.type
_entity_poly.pdbx_seq_one_letter_code
_entity_poly.pdbx_strand_id
1 'polypeptide(L)'
;MASLASMPLPPDRYAFWSRYVNSPVDRKSRFWWDDWLVLIALPLCIAQNATLLYWTSIGLGRHLVYIQPDHIEIGLIVLFSNYLSWPIGVTLAKFPVLCLYARIFNVNNTFRMALCNTGAINFAWTLFVIISGIFQCTPVEKAWKPLLPGHCIDFYAWYIAIAATSFSVDLIILILPMPLLFKLRLSLPRKILVTLLFLLGYTVIAFSIGRLVVITQIGPSFIIDLTYNMVPLDRWLVIETPICIISVCLPAVFMLIE
;
A
#
# COMPACT_ATOMS: atom_id res chain seq x y z
N MET A 1 -5.28 50.02 -25.40
CA MET A 1 -5.31 50.22 -23.92
C MET A 1 -6.49 49.43 -23.39
N ALA A 2 -6.27 48.17 -23.02
CA ALA A 2 -7.31 47.26 -22.58
C ALA A 2 -7.32 47.21 -21.04
N SER A 3 -8.41 47.68 -20.44
CA SER A 3 -8.77 47.41 -19.06
C SER A 3 -9.78 46.27 -19.03
N LEU A 4 -9.42 45.11 -18.49
CA LEU A 4 -10.40 44.13 -18.01
C LEU A 4 -9.87 43.49 -16.72
N ALA A 5 -10.42 44.03 -15.63
CA ALA A 5 -10.69 43.47 -14.31
C ALA A 5 -10.08 42.10 -13.96
N SER A 6 -9.22 42.14 -12.95
CA SER A 6 -8.87 41.06 -12.04
C SER A 6 -10.12 40.46 -11.39
N MET A 7 -10.43 39.21 -11.70
CA MET A 7 -11.45 38.42 -11.00
C MET A 7 -10.80 37.81 -9.74
N PRO A 8 -11.25 38.16 -8.52
CA PRO A 8 -10.72 37.55 -7.31
C PRO A 8 -11.31 36.14 -7.16
N LEU A 9 -10.47 35.11 -7.25
CA LEU A 9 -10.86 33.75 -6.88
C LEU A 9 -11.10 33.69 -5.37
N PRO A 10 -12.16 33.01 -4.90
CA PRO A 10 -12.52 32.97 -3.48
C PRO A 10 -11.40 32.32 -2.66
N PRO A 11 -11.07 32.86 -1.48
CA PRO A 11 -10.22 32.15 -0.53
C PRO A 11 -11.05 31.00 0.10
N ASP A 12 -10.42 30.14 0.89
CA ASP A 12 -11.06 29.40 2.02
C ASP A 12 -11.21 27.87 1.96
N ARG A 13 -11.15 27.14 0.83
CA ARG A 13 -11.37 25.66 0.88
C ARG A 13 -10.20 24.74 0.56
N TYR A 14 -9.10 25.26 0.04
CA TYR A 14 -7.91 24.47 -0.33
C TYR A 14 -6.61 24.96 0.30
N ALA A 15 -6.72 25.81 1.33
CA ALA A 15 -5.58 26.47 1.97
C ALA A 15 -4.59 25.50 2.64
N PHE A 16 -5.06 24.34 3.10
CA PHE A 16 -4.20 23.32 3.72
C PHE A 16 -3.19 22.74 2.72
N TRP A 17 -3.63 22.41 1.50
CA TRP A 17 -2.79 21.84 0.43
C TRP A 17 -1.99 22.89 -0.35
N SER A 18 -2.49 24.13 -0.41
CA SER A 18 -1.82 25.24 -1.13
C SER A 18 -0.50 25.66 -0.47
N ARG A 19 -0.45 25.71 0.87
CA ARG A 19 0.79 25.98 1.62
C ARG A 19 1.82 24.85 1.54
N TYR A 20 1.39 23.66 1.12
CA TYR A 20 2.18 22.43 1.01
C TYR A 20 2.96 22.30 -0.30
N VAL A 21 2.53 22.99 -1.35
CA VAL A 21 3.03 22.81 -2.73
C VAL A 21 3.92 23.98 -3.19
N ASN A 22 3.86 25.13 -2.51
CA ASN A 22 4.49 26.39 -2.95
C ASN A 22 5.71 26.83 -2.11
N SER A 23 6.32 25.97 -1.28
CA SER A 23 7.58 26.35 -0.63
C SER A 23 8.71 26.35 -1.66
N PRO A 24 9.46 27.46 -1.83
CA PRO A 24 10.71 27.44 -2.57
C PRO A 24 11.64 26.38 -1.98
N VAL A 25 12.54 25.85 -2.81
CA VAL A 25 13.61 24.93 -2.42
C VAL A 25 14.61 25.69 -1.55
N ASP A 26 14.21 26.01 -0.31
CA ASP A 26 15.11 26.55 0.70
C ASP A 26 15.81 25.38 1.39
N ARG A 27 17.14 25.46 1.34
CA ARG A 27 18.15 24.51 1.81
C ARG A 27 18.19 24.39 3.35
N LYS A 28 17.04 24.20 3.99
CA LYS A 28 16.90 23.77 5.39
C LYS A 28 16.02 22.52 5.37
N SER A 29 16.54 21.39 5.86
CA SER A 29 15.85 20.10 5.90
C SER A 29 14.61 20.16 6.78
N ARG A 30 13.50 20.67 6.25
CA ARG A 30 12.19 20.53 6.86
C ARG A 30 11.73 19.12 6.54
N PHE A 31 11.51 18.31 7.57
CA PHE A 31 10.79 17.04 7.44
C PHE A 31 9.46 17.34 6.73
N TRP A 32 9.29 16.76 5.56
CA TRP A 32 8.04 16.83 4.82
C TRP A 32 7.10 15.79 5.41
N TRP A 33 5.80 15.96 5.17
CA TRP A 33 4.82 14.98 5.62
C TRP A 33 5.00 13.60 4.98
N ASP A 34 5.63 13.56 3.81
CA ASP A 34 6.08 12.33 3.16
C ASP A 34 7.00 11.53 4.09
N ASP A 35 7.92 12.21 4.79
CA ASP A 35 8.85 11.59 5.74
C ASP A 35 8.10 11.06 6.97
N TRP A 36 7.11 11.79 7.48
CA TRP A 36 6.27 11.33 8.60
C TRP A 36 5.44 10.09 8.24
N LEU A 37 4.87 10.05 7.05
CA LEU A 37 4.10 8.89 6.57
C LEU A 37 4.98 7.63 6.48
N VAL A 38 6.22 7.77 5.97
CA VAL A 38 7.19 6.68 5.95
C VAL A 38 7.63 6.28 7.36
N LEU A 39 7.88 7.25 8.24
CA LEU A 39 8.23 6.99 9.64
C LEU A 39 7.14 6.25 10.42
N ILE A 40 5.87 6.42 10.05
CA ILE A 40 4.74 5.67 10.64
C ILE A 40 4.58 4.30 9.95
N ALA A 41 4.79 4.22 8.63
CA ALA A 41 4.70 2.97 7.88
C ALA A 41 5.78 1.95 8.31
N LEU A 42 6.97 2.42 8.67
CA LEU A 42 8.11 1.56 8.99
C LEU A 42 7.91 0.71 10.27
N PRO A 43 7.47 1.25 11.42
CA PRO A 43 7.09 0.44 12.58
C PRO A 43 6.00 -0.59 12.28
N LEU A 44 5.00 -0.24 11.46
CA LEU A 44 3.95 -1.17 11.05
C LEU A 44 4.50 -2.31 10.20
N CYS A 45 5.42 -2.00 9.27
CA CYS A 45 6.14 -2.98 8.48
C CYS A 45 6.98 -3.91 9.37
N ILE A 46 7.70 -3.37 10.35
CA ILE A 46 8.51 -4.15 11.31
C ILE A 46 7.60 -5.04 12.16
N ALA A 47 6.50 -4.49 12.69
CA ALA A 47 5.55 -5.24 13.51
C ALA A 47 4.91 -6.39 12.73
N GLN A 48 4.48 -6.14 11.48
CA GLN A 48 4.00 -7.19 10.57
C GLN A 48 5.01 -8.31 10.43
N ASN A 49 6.27 -7.98 10.07
CA ASN A 49 7.32 -8.97 9.89
C ASN A 49 7.64 -9.74 11.19
N ALA A 50 7.67 -9.05 12.33
CA ALA A 50 7.92 -9.68 13.62
C ALA A 50 6.82 -10.67 14.01
N THR A 51 5.54 -10.32 13.80
CA THR A 51 4.43 -11.23 14.08
C THR A 51 4.43 -12.45 13.15
N LEU A 52 4.79 -12.28 11.88
CA LEU A 52 4.90 -13.41 10.94
C LEU A 52 6.06 -14.34 11.27
N LEU A 53 7.21 -13.79 11.67
CA LEU A 53 8.34 -14.57 12.17
C LEU A 53 7.95 -15.37 13.43
N TYR A 54 7.21 -14.75 14.33
CA TYR A 54 6.66 -15.45 15.49
C TYR A 54 5.69 -16.58 15.07
N TRP A 55 4.79 -16.33 14.12
CA TRP A 55 3.89 -17.38 13.61
C TRP A 55 4.65 -18.55 12.97
N THR A 56 5.74 -18.25 12.27
CA THR A 56 6.67 -19.27 11.73
C THR A 56 7.30 -20.12 12.82
N SER A 57 7.62 -19.53 13.98
CA SER A 57 8.19 -20.29 15.10
C SER A 57 7.22 -21.29 15.74
N ILE A 58 5.91 -20.99 15.69
CA ILE A 58 4.87 -21.83 16.34
C ILE A 58 4.18 -22.80 15.36
N GLY A 59 4.30 -22.61 14.04
CA GLY A 59 3.79 -23.59 13.08
C GLY A 59 3.46 -23.12 11.67
N LEU A 60 3.64 -21.84 11.30
CA LEU A 60 3.39 -21.39 9.92
C LEU A 60 4.22 -22.23 8.92
N GLY A 61 3.56 -22.74 7.87
CA GLY A 61 4.17 -23.63 6.88
C GLY A 61 4.17 -25.11 7.21
N ARG A 62 3.60 -25.52 8.35
CA ARG A 62 3.30 -26.93 8.65
C ARG A 62 1.83 -27.23 8.33
N HIS A 63 1.53 -28.47 7.94
CA HIS A 63 0.14 -28.91 7.81
C HIS A 63 -0.56 -28.86 9.18
N LEU A 64 -1.85 -28.50 9.18
CA LEU A 64 -2.61 -28.28 10.41
C LEU A 64 -2.60 -29.50 11.36
N VAL A 65 -2.51 -30.70 10.79
CA VAL A 65 -2.47 -31.98 11.52
C VAL A 65 -1.29 -32.10 12.49
N TYR A 66 -0.18 -31.40 12.22
CA TYR A 66 1.05 -31.48 13.02
C TYR A 66 1.20 -30.35 14.05
N ILE A 67 0.19 -29.47 14.17
CA ILE A 67 0.24 -28.28 15.02
C ILE A 67 -0.65 -28.50 16.25
N GLN A 68 -0.13 -28.13 17.42
CA GLN A 68 -0.92 -28.16 18.66
C GLN A 68 -2.10 -27.17 18.58
N PRO A 69 -3.30 -27.52 19.08
CA PRO A 69 -4.47 -26.65 19.02
C PRO A 69 -4.24 -25.24 19.56
N ASP A 70 -3.50 -25.10 20.66
CA ASP A 70 -3.19 -23.80 21.28
C ASP A 70 -2.36 -22.91 20.33
N HIS A 71 -1.43 -23.49 19.57
CA HIS A 71 -0.65 -22.76 18.57
C HIS A 71 -1.46 -22.39 17.32
N ILE A 72 -2.52 -23.13 17.00
CA ILE A 72 -3.43 -22.79 15.90
C ILE A 72 -4.20 -21.52 16.25
N GLU A 73 -4.78 -21.43 17.46
CA GLU A 73 -5.51 -20.24 17.92
C GLU A 73 -4.59 -19.00 17.92
N ILE A 74 -3.38 -19.11 18.48
CA ILE A 74 -2.40 -18.02 18.46
C ILE A 74 -2.07 -17.61 17.01
N GLY A 75 -1.88 -18.58 16.12
CA GLY A 75 -1.63 -18.32 14.70
C GLY A 75 -2.74 -17.55 14.01
N LEU A 76 -4.00 -17.91 14.29
CA LEU A 76 -5.18 -17.21 13.76
C LEU A 76 -5.31 -15.79 14.33
N ILE A 77 -4.93 -15.57 15.59
CA ILE A 77 -4.86 -14.21 16.18
C ILE A 77 -3.79 -13.37 15.47
N VAL A 78 -2.61 -13.95 15.19
CA VAL A 78 -1.56 -13.27 14.43
C VAL A 78 -2.04 -12.94 13.02
N LEU A 79 -2.72 -13.87 12.35
CA LEU A 79 -3.32 -13.62 11.04
C LEU A 79 -4.36 -12.50 11.10
N PHE A 80 -5.26 -12.52 12.09
CA PHE A 80 -6.25 -11.47 12.32
C PHE A 80 -5.60 -10.10 12.53
N SER A 81 -4.54 -10.04 13.32
CA SER A 81 -3.76 -8.81 13.52
C SER A 81 -3.14 -8.31 12.21
N ASN A 82 -2.69 -9.20 11.34
CA ASN A 82 -2.10 -8.85 10.05
C ASN A 82 -3.12 -8.26 9.07
N TYR A 83 -4.39 -8.64 9.15
CA TYR A 83 -5.47 -7.99 8.38
C TYR A 83 -5.67 -6.52 8.74
N LEU A 84 -5.20 -6.08 9.91
CA LEU A 84 -5.24 -4.68 10.33
C LEU A 84 -3.95 -3.96 9.97
N SER A 85 -2.80 -4.53 10.33
CA SER A 85 -1.49 -3.85 10.19
C SER A 85 -1.05 -3.71 8.73
N TRP A 86 -1.22 -4.75 7.92
CA TRP A 86 -0.75 -4.79 6.53
C TRP A 86 -1.42 -3.73 5.63
N PRO A 87 -2.76 -3.64 5.52
CA PRO A 87 -3.38 -2.68 4.60
C PRO A 87 -3.15 -1.23 5.02
N ILE A 88 -2.92 -0.96 6.32
CA ILE A 88 -2.51 0.37 6.81
C ILE A 88 -1.08 0.66 6.38
N GLY A 89 -0.15 -0.27 6.61
CA GLY A 89 1.27 -0.11 6.26
C GLY A 89 1.48 0.13 4.77
N VAL A 90 0.84 -0.68 3.92
CA VAL A 90 0.91 -0.54 2.46
C VAL A 90 0.34 0.80 1.99
N THR A 91 -0.79 1.23 2.54
CA THR A 91 -1.40 2.50 2.13
C THR A 91 -0.59 3.71 2.57
N LEU A 92 -0.03 3.68 3.78
CA LEU A 92 0.90 4.71 4.23
C LEU A 92 2.17 4.75 3.39
N ALA A 93 2.66 3.61 2.89
CA ALA A 93 3.81 3.56 1.99
C ALA A 93 3.49 4.10 0.58
N LYS A 94 2.23 4.04 0.13
CA LYS A 94 1.78 4.55 -1.19
C LYS A 94 1.55 6.07 -1.21
N PHE A 95 1.10 6.67 -0.11
CA PHE A 95 0.81 8.12 -0.06
C PHE A 95 2.00 9.04 -0.40
N PRO A 96 3.23 8.78 0.09
CA PRO A 96 4.41 9.56 -0.29
C PRO A 96 4.69 9.54 -1.79
N VAL A 97 4.38 8.45 -2.50
CA VAL A 97 4.52 8.37 -3.96
C VAL A 97 3.58 9.37 -4.65
N LEU A 98 2.33 9.46 -4.19
CA LEU A 98 1.36 10.43 -4.73
C LEU A 98 1.80 11.88 -4.46
N CYS A 99 2.36 12.14 -3.28
CA CYS A 99 2.88 13.46 -2.92
C CYS A 99 4.13 13.82 -3.74
N LEU A 100 5.00 12.85 -4.00
CA LEU A 100 6.14 13.00 -4.91
C LEU A 100 5.68 13.33 -6.33
N TYR A 101 4.66 12.65 -6.85
CA TYR A 101 4.07 12.97 -8.15
C TYR A 101 3.49 14.39 -8.19
N ALA A 102 2.81 14.81 -7.13
CA ALA A 102 2.31 16.18 -7.01
C ALA A 102 3.45 17.21 -7.07
N ARG A 103 4.59 16.91 -6.45
CA ARG A 103 5.77 17.79 -6.40
C ARG A 103 6.49 17.88 -7.75
N ILE A 104 6.65 16.76 -8.46
CA ILE A 104 7.38 16.71 -9.74
C ILE A 104 6.54 17.33 -10.87
N PHE A 105 5.26 16.97 -10.96
CA PHE A 105 4.41 17.28 -12.11
C PHE A 105 3.38 18.38 -11.80
N ASN A 106 3.74 19.38 -10.99
CA ASN A 106 2.88 20.49 -10.56
C ASN A 106 2.44 21.41 -11.73
N VAL A 107 1.72 20.86 -12.71
CA VAL A 107 1.46 21.47 -14.01
C VAL A 107 -0.03 21.79 -14.18
N ASN A 108 -0.96 20.91 -13.75
CA ASN A 108 -2.40 21.04 -14.05
C ASN A 108 -3.35 20.68 -12.88
N ASN A 109 -4.45 21.43 -12.72
CA ASN A 109 -5.51 21.13 -11.74
C ASN A 109 -6.16 19.76 -11.96
N THR A 110 -6.33 19.32 -13.21
CA THR A 110 -6.86 17.99 -13.54
C THR A 110 -5.98 16.87 -13.00
N PHE A 111 -4.66 17.02 -13.09
CA PHE A 111 -3.71 16.04 -12.56
C PHE A 111 -3.75 16.00 -11.03
N ARG A 112 -3.89 17.16 -10.37
CA ARG A 112 -4.05 17.24 -8.91
C ARG A 112 -5.34 16.56 -8.44
N MET A 113 -6.46 16.75 -9.15
CA MET A 113 -7.71 16.02 -8.87
C MET A 113 -7.53 14.53 -9.05
N ALA A 114 -6.84 14.10 -10.10
CA ALA A 114 -6.58 12.68 -10.34
C ALA A 114 -5.74 12.05 -9.21
N LEU A 115 -4.70 12.75 -8.74
CA LEU A 115 -3.92 12.33 -7.56
C LEU A 115 -4.77 12.21 -6.29
N CYS A 116 -5.63 13.19 -6.03
CA CYS A 116 -6.54 13.16 -4.86
C CYS A 116 -7.53 11.99 -4.95
N ASN A 117 -8.08 11.74 -6.14
CA ASN A 117 -8.99 10.62 -6.39
C ASN A 117 -8.28 9.28 -6.18
N THR A 118 -7.05 9.11 -6.70
CA THR A 118 -6.26 7.90 -6.47
C THR A 118 -5.94 7.71 -4.99
N GLY A 119 -5.61 8.77 -4.26
CA GLY A 119 -5.41 8.72 -2.80
C GLY A 119 -6.69 8.31 -2.05
N ALA A 120 -7.84 8.83 -2.45
CA ALA A 120 -9.14 8.46 -1.88
C ALA A 120 -9.50 7.00 -2.18
N ILE A 121 -9.25 6.51 -3.39
CA ILE A 121 -9.45 5.09 -3.76
C ILE A 121 -8.55 4.19 -2.91
N ASN A 122 -7.27 4.54 -2.75
CA ASN A 122 -6.33 3.77 -1.94
C ASN A 122 -6.76 3.72 -0.45
N PHE A 123 -7.25 4.84 0.08
CA PHE A 123 -7.80 4.88 1.44
C PHE A 123 -9.08 4.06 1.57
N ALA A 124 -10.00 4.16 0.61
CA ALA A 124 -11.24 3.38 0.58
C ALA A 124 -10.95 1.87 0.49
N TRP A 125 -9.93 1.48 -0.26
CA TRP A 125 -9.46 0.10 -0.33
C TRP A 125 -8.97 -0.39 1.05
N THR A 126 -8.15 0.38 1.77
CA THR A 126 -7.73 0.02 3.13
C THR A 126 -8.91 -0.14 4.07
N LEU A 127 -9.89 0.77 4.00
CA LEU A 127 -11.09 0.69 4.83
C LEU A 127 -11.90 -0.57 4.52
N PHE A 128 -12.05 -0.92 3.24
CA PHE A 128 -12.69 -2.16 2.81
C PHE A 128 -12.00 -3.40 3.38
N VAL A 129 -10.66 -3.49 3.28
CA VAL A 129 -9.89 -4.62 3.81
C VAL A 129 -10.03 -4.73 5.33
N ILE A 130 -9.93 -3.61 6.06
CA ILE A 130 -10.05 -3.60 7.52
C ILE A 130 -11.44 -4.02 7.97
N ILE A 131 -12.50 -3.43 7.41
CA ILE A 131 -13.88 -3.74 7.78
C ILE A 131 -14.19 -5.20 7.45
N SER A 132 -13.87 -5.65 6.24
CA SER A 132 -14.13 -7.04 5.84
C SER A 132 -13.28 -8.05 6.61
N GLY A 133 -12.06 -7.70 7.04
CA GLY A 133 -11.22 -8.53 7.89
C GLY A 133 -11.73 -8.62 9.33
N ILE A 134 -12.22 -7.51 9.91
CA ILE A 134 -12.83 -7.52 11.25
C ILE A 134 -14.12 -8.35 11.24
N PHE A 135 -14.98 -8.15 10.25
CA PHE A 135 -16.27 -8.82 10.13
C PHE A 135 -16.23 -10.05 9.21
N GLN A 136 -15.07 -10.71 9.08
CA GLN A 136 -14.91 -11.90 8.25
C GLN A 136 -15.72 -13.10 8.76
N CYS A 137 -16.04 -13.13 10.06
CA CYS A 137 -16.83 -14.17 10.70
C CYS A 137 -17.91 -13.58 11.60
N THR A 138 -19.01 -14.30 11.74
CA THR A 138 -20.11 -14.01 12.68
C THR A 138 -20.34 -15.24 13.56
N PRO A 139 -20.02 -15.19 14.87
CA PRO A 139 -19.43 -14.06 15.62
C PRO A 139 -17.95 -13.82 15.25
N VAL A 140 -17.45 -12.60 15.48
CA VAL A 140 -16.05 -12.20 15.15
C VAL A 140 -15.03 -13.12 15.81
N GLU A 141 -15.32 -13.58 17.03
CA GLU A 141 -14.47 -14.50 17.80
C GLU A 141 -14.21 -15.83 17.08
N LYS A 142 -15.08 -16.23 16.14
CA LYS A 142 -14.89 -17.43 15.33
C LYS A 142 -13.66 -17.33 14.42
N ALA A 143 -13.18 -16.12 14.12
CA ALA A 143 -11.97 -15.91 13.32
C ALA A 143 -10.72 -16.53 13.98
N TRP A 144 -10.64 -16.57 15.32
CA TRP A 144 -9.55 -17.24 16.05
C TRP A 144 -9.99 -18.48 16.84
N LYS A 145 -11.30 -18.68 17.03
CA LYS A 145 -11.88 -19.88 17.65
C LYS A 145 -12.74 -20.65 16.65
N PRO A 146 -12.12 -21.50 15.80
CA PRO A 146 -12.82 -22.14 14.67
C PRO A 146 -13.97 -23.07 15.10
N LEU A 147 -13.93 -23.60 16.32
CA LEU A 147 -14.95 -24.50 16.88
C LEU A 147 -16.25 -23.78 17.29
N LEU A 148 -16.26 -22.44 17.36
CA LEU A 148 -17.47 -21.70 17.71
C LEU A 148 -18.55 -21.85 16.62
N PRO A 149 -19.84 -21.99 17.00
CA PRO A 149 -20.94 -22.00 16.03
C PRO A 149 -21.02 -20.63 15.34
N GLY A 150 -21.36 -20.63 14.05
CA GLY A 150 -21.40 -19.41 13.24
C GLY A 150 -20.97 -19.66 11.80
N HIS A 151 -20.87 -18.59 11.02
CA HIS A 151 -20.46 -18.63 9.62
C HIS A 151 -19.36 -17.59 9.37
N CYS A 152 -18.53 -17.86 8.35
CA CYS A 152 -17.51 -16.94 7.87
C CYS A 152 -17.71 -16.71 6.37
N ILE A 153 -17.14 -15.62 5.86
CA ILE A 153 -17.08 -15.36 4.42
C ILE A 153 -16.22 -16.42 3.71
N ASP A 154 -16.40 -16.53 2.40
CA ASP A 154 -15.51 -17.33 1.57
C ASP A 154 -14.12 -16.69 1.54
N PHE A 155 -13.17 -17.28 2.28
CA PHE A 155 -11.80 -16.80 2.36
C PHE A 155 -11.13 -16.74 0.98
N TYR A 156 -11.34 -17.74 0.12
CA TYR A 156 -10.71 -17.78 -1.19
C TYR A 156 -11.20 -16.62 -2.07
N ALA A 157 -12.52 -16.43 -2.13
CA ALA A 157 -13.11 -15.32 -2.87
C ALA A 157 -12.68 -13.96 -2.31
N TRP A 158 -12.63 -13.84 -0.98
CA TRP A 158 -12.22 -12.62 -0.28
C TRP A 158 -10.77 -12.24 -0.58
N TYR A 159 -9.83 -13.18 -0.48
CA TYR A 159 -8.43 -12.90 -0.79
C TYR A 159 -8.20 -12.57 -2.26
N ILE A 160 -8.93 -13.19 -3.20
CA ILE A 160 -8.88 -12.80 -4.62
C ILE A 160 -9.35 -11.37 -4.80
N ALA A 161 -10.46 -11.00 -4.16
CA ALA A 161 -10.99 -9.64 -4.24
C ALA A 161 -9.97 -8.61 -3.72
N ILE A 162 -9.33 -8.88 -2.57
CA ILE A 162 -8.28 -8.02 -2.02
C ILE A 162 -7.08 -7.92 -2.96
N ALA A 163 -6.58 -9.05 -3.45
CA ALA A 163 -5.41 -9.09 -4.33
C ALA A 163 -5.67 -8.35 -5.65
N ALA A 164 -6.81 -8.58 -6.29
CA ALA A 164 -7.19 -7.95 -7.56
C ALA A 164 -7.45 -6.44 -7.42
N THR A 165 -8.12 -6.03 -6.33
CA THR A 165 -8.38 -4.61 -6.08
C THR A 165 -7.10 -3.86 -5.70
N SER A 166 -6.22 -4.44 -4.88
CA SER A 166 -4.90 -3.86 -4.57
C SER A 166 -4.07 -3.66 -5.83
N PHE A 167 -3.98 -4.69 -6.67
CA PHE A 167 -3.29 -4.62 -7.96
C PHE A 167 -3.84 -3.50 -8.85
N SER A 168 -5.16 -3.34 -8.90
CA SER A 168 -5.81 -2.28 -9.67
C SER A 168 -5.40 -0.89 -9.18
N VAL A 169 -5.30 -0.69 -7.87
CA VAL A 169 -4.81 0.57 -7.27
C VAL A 169 -3.35 0.82 -7.64
N ASP A 170 -2.49 -0.20 -7.58
CA ASP A 170 -1.07 -0.09 -7.95
C ASP A 170 -0.91 0.33 -9.41
N LEU A 171 -1.73 -0.27 -10.29
CA LEU A 171 -1.73 0.05 -11.72
C LEU A 171 -2.17 1.50 -11.98
N ILE A 172 -3.21 1.97 -11.28
CA ILE A 172 -3.65 3.38 -11.37
C ILE A 172 -2.52 4.32 -10.97
N ILE A 173 -1.84 4.05 -9.85
CA ILE A 173 -0.73 4.88 -9.36
C ILE A 173 0.40 4.92 -10.40
N LEU A 174 0.79 3.78 -10.98
CA LEU A 174 1.86 3.72 -11.99
C LEU A 174 1.51 4.47 -13.28
N ILE A 175 0.29 4.29 -13.79
CA ILE A 175 -0.13 4.86 -15.08
C ILE A 175 -0.30 6.37 -14.99
N LEU A 176 -0.69 6.90 -13.83
CA LEU A 176 -1.03 8.31 -13.64
C LEU A 176 0.05 9.29 -14.18
N PRO A 177 1.34 9.15 -13.86
CA PRO A 177 2.39 10.03 -14.41
C PRO A 177 2.83 9.74 -15.86
N MET A 178 2.50 8.57 -16.45
CA MET A 178 3.00 8.16 -17.77
C MET A 178 2.71 9.18 -18.90
N PRO A 179 1.47 9.68 -19.07
CA PRO A 179 1.16 10.61 -20.16
C PRO A 179 1.90 11.94 -20.05
N LEU A 180 2.20 12.38 -18.82
CA LEU A 180 2.95 13.61 -18.58
C LEU A 180 4.43 13.41 -18.92
N LEU A 181 4.97 12.21 -18.66
CA LEU A 181 6.37 11.92 -18.92
C LEU A 181 6.74 11.88 -20.38
N PHE A 182 5.87 11.32 -21.22
CA PHE A 182 6.10 11.33 -22.67
C PHE A 182 6.12 12.75 -23.25
N LYS A 183 5.54 13.74 -22.55
CA LYS A 183 5.49 15.14 -23.00
C LYS A 183 6.61 16.01 -22.41
N LEU A 184 7.31 15.54 -21.39
CA LEU A 184 8.24 16.37 -20.62
C LEU A 184 9.69 16.23 -21.13
N ARG A 185 10.25 17.33 -21.64
CA ARG A 185 11.69 17.41 -21.96
C ARG A 185 12.49 17.66 -20.66
N LEU A 186 12.84 16.59 -19.97
CA LEU A 186 13.62 16.64 -18.73
C LEU A 186 15.12 16.70 -18.98
N SER A 187 15.86 17.36 -18.06
CA SER A 187 17.31 17.25 -17.97
C SER A 187 17.72 15.83 -17.58
N LEU A 188 18.91 15.39 -17.99
CA LEU A 188 19.42 14.03 -17.75
C LEU A 188 19.27 13.52 -16.29
N PRO A 189 19.63 14.29 -15.24
CA PRO A 189 19.47 13.82 -13.85
C PRO A 189 18.00 13.59 -13.46
N ARG A 190 17.09 14.48 -13.87
CA ARG A 190 15.65 14.30 -13.63
C ARG A 190 15.08 13.12 -14.41
N LYS A 191 15.58 12.87 -15.62
CA LYS A 191 15.19 11.72 -16.43
C LYS A 191 15.58 10.41 -15.75
N ILE A 192 16.80 10.31 -15.22
CA ILE A 192 17.28 9.14 -14.46
C ILE A 192 16.41 8.90 -13.23
N LEU A 193 16.16 9.95 -12.44
CA LEU A 193 15.33 9.85 -11.24
C LEU A 193 13.93 9.29 -11.56
N VAL A 194 13.30 9.83 -12.60
CA VAL A 194 11.97 9.35 -12.98
C VAL A 194 12.04 7.91 -13.51
N THR A 195 13.00 7.56 -14.36
CA THR A 195 13.16 6.18 -14.84
C THR A 195 13.30 5.19 -13.69
N LEU A 196 14.06 5.52 -12.63
CA LEU A 196 14.18 4.67 -11.45
C LEU A 196 12.87 4.52 -10.69
N LEU A 197 12.14 5.62 -10.47
CA LEU A 197 10.81 5.57 -9.85
C LEU A 197 9.83 4.67 -10.63
N PHE A 198 9.90 4.69 -11.96
CA PHE A 198 9.11 3.78 -12.79
C PHE A 198 9.52 2.34 -12.64
N LEU A 199 10.82 2.05 -12.70
CA LEU A 199 11.33 0.69 -12.53
C LEU A 199 10.86 0.09 -11.20
N LEU A 200 10.91 0.86 -10.12
CA LEU A 200 10.44 0.43 -8.80
C LEU A 200 8.92 0.23 -8.78
N GLY A 201 8.15 1.14 -9.37
CA GLY A 201 6.70 0.98 -9.53
C GLY A 201 6.33 -0.29 -10.31
N TYR A 202 7.09 -0.64 -11.35
CA TYR A 202 6.93 -1.89 -12.08
C TYR A 202 7.20 -3.12 -11.21
N THR A 203 8.19 -3.07 -10.31
CA THR A 203 8.43 -4.19 -9.39
C THR A 203 7.27 -4.43 -8.43
N VAL A 204 6.66 -3.36 -7.89
CA VAL A 204 5.47 -3.46 -7.02
C VAL A 204 4.32 -4.18 -7.74
N ILE A 205 4.08 -3.81 -9.01
CA ILE A 205 3.06 -4.46 -9.84
C ILE A 205 3.39 -5.94 -10.09
N ALA A 206 4.65 -6.28 -10.33
CA ALA A 206 5.07 -7.68 -10.49
C ALA A 206 4.79 -8.51 -9.22
N PHE A 207 5.03 -7.94 -8.02
CA PHE A 207 4.70 -8.60 -6.76
C PHE A 207 3.18 -8.78 -6.57
N SER A 208 2.39 -7.77 -6.90
CA SER A 208 0.92 -7.85 -6.87
C SER A 208 0.36 -8.91 -7.84
N ILE A 209 0.94 -9.05 -9.04
CA ILE A 209 0.60 -10.13 -9.98
C ILE A 209 1.02 -11.49 -9.42
N GLY A 210 2.24 -11.61 -8.88
CA GLY A 210 2.73 -12.85 -8.27
C GLY A 210 1.79 -13.36 -7.19
N ARG A 211 1.30 -12.47 -6.31
CA ARG A 211 0.29 -12.80 -5.30
C ARG A 211 -1.01 -13.32 -5.92
N LEU A 212 -1.51 -12.66 -6.97
CA LEU A 212 -2.75 -13.05 -7.65
C LEU A 212 -2.62 -14.43 -8.36
N VAL A 213 -1.45 -14.72 -8.93
CA VAL A 213 -1.16 -16.02 -9.54
C VAL A 213 -1.10 -17.11 -8.48
N VAL A 214 -0.42 -16.86 -7.36
CA VAL A 214 -0.31 -17.85 -6.28
C VAL A 214 -1.67 -18.21 -5.72
N ILE A 215 -2.53 -17.22 -5.43
CA ILE A 215 -3.85 -17.53 -4.88
C ILE A 215 -4.71 -18.34 -5.85
N THR A 216 -4.68 -18.01 -7.14
CA THR A 216 -5.44 -18.73 -8.15
C THR A 216 -4.91 -20.15 -8.37
N GLN A 217 -3.60 -20.38 -8.18
CA GLN A 217 -3.00 -21.72 -8.22
C GLN A 217 -3.38 -22.60 -7.03
N ILE A 218 -3.48 -22.03 -5.83
CA ILE A 218 -3.90 -22.77 -4.63
C ILE A 218 -5.38 -23.17 -4.73
N GLY A 219 -6.21 -22.30 -5.30
CA GLY A 219 -7.61 -22.57 -5.54
C GLY A 219 -8.44 -22.75 -4.25
N PRO A 220 -9.64 -23.34 -4.34
CA PRO A 220 -10.56 -23.49 -3.20
C PRO A 220 -10.04 -24.41 -2.09
N SER A 221 -8.99 -25.20 -2.34
CA SER A 221 -8.30 -26.03 -1.34
C SER A 221 -7.58 -25.21 -0.26
N PHE A 222 -7.52 -23.89 -0.42
CA PHE A 222 -6.94 -22.94 0.53
C PHE A 222 -7.42 -23.15 1.98
N ILE A 223 -8.71 -23.44 2.16
CA ILE A 223 -9.35 -23.55 3.49
C ILE A 223 -8.95 -24.85 4.21
N ILE A 224 -8.56 -25.90 3.47
CA ILE A 224 -8.28 -27.22 4.04
C ILE A 224 -6.99 -27.19 4.87
N ASP A 225 -5.97 -26.48 4.39
CA ASP A 225 -4.65 -26.40 5.02
C ASP A 225 -4.16 -24.94 5.01
N LEU A 226 -4.87 -24.09 5.76
CA LEU A 226 -4.61 -22.66 5.81
C LEU A 226 -3.14 -22.37 6.15
N THR A 227 -2.60 -23.01 7.20
CA THR A 227 -1.25 -22.75 7.69
C THR A 227 -0.14 -23.09 6.69
N TYR A 228 -0.36 -24.10 5.84
CA TYR A 228 0.59 -24.47 4.79
C TYR A 228 0.45 -23.58 3.55
N ASN A 229 -0.80 -23.33 3.12
CA ASN A 229 -1.12 -22.58 1.91
C ASN A 229 -0.95 -21.06 2.06
N MET A 230 -0.89 -20.54 3.29
CA MET A 230 -0.61 -19.12 3.56
C MET A 230 0.83 -18.72 3.24
N VAL A 231 1.80 -19.61 3.44
CA VAL A 231 3.23 -19.31 3.23
C VAL A 231 3.53 -18.67 1.88
N PRO A 232 3.10 -19.23 0.74
CA PRO A 232 3.39 -18.62 -0.55
C PRO A 232 2.71 -17.25 -0.72
N LEU A 233 1.54 -16.97 -0.12
CA LEU A 233 0.95 -15.62 -0.13
C LEU A 233 1.73 -14.65 0.75
N ASP A 234 2.06 -15.06 1.98
CA ASP A 234 2.72 -14.22 2.96
C ASP A 234 4.11 -13.75 2.48
N ARG A 235 4.81 -14.57 1.71
CA ARG A 235 6.07 -14.17 1.06
C ARG A 235 5.91 -12.92 0.19
N TRP A 236 4.83 -12.81 -0.57
CA TRP A 236 4.57 -11.63 -1.40
C TRP A 236 4.14 -10.42 -0.58
N LEU A 237 3.40 -10.64 0.51
CA LEU A 237 2.95 -9.56 1.42
C LEU A 237 4.14 -8.93 2.17
N VAL A 238 5.07 -9.76 2.63
CA VAL A 238 6.27 -9.34 3.37
C VAL A 238 7.16 -8.42 2.55
N ILE A 239 7.30 -8.68 1.25
CA ILE A 239 8.21 -7.91 0.37
C ILE A 239 7.56 -6.64 -0.19
N GLU A 240 6.23 -6.58 -0.26
CA GLU A 240 5.49 -5.46 -0.86
C GLU A 240 5.72 -4.13 -0.10
N THR A 241 5.51 -4.12 1.22
CA THR A 241 5.64 -2.91 2.06
C THR A 241 7.07 -2.35 2.08
N PRO A 242 8.14 -3.14 2.31
CA PRO A 242 9.51 -2.65 2.28
C PRO A 242 9.91 -2.06 0.93
N ILE A 243 9.51 -2.69 -0.18
CA ILE A 243 9.86 -2.21 -1.52
C ILE A 243 9.16 -0.89 -1.83
N CYS A 244 7.91 -0.73 -1.39
CA CYS A 244 7.21 0.56 -1.48
C CYS A 244 7.96 1.65 -0.70
N ILE A 245 8.40 1.36 0.54
CA ILE A 245 9.17 2.32 1.37
C ILE A 245 10.50 2.68 0.68
N ILE A 246 11.26 1.70 0.22
CA ILE A 246 12.54 1.93 -0.48
C ILE A 246 12.33 2.80 -1.72
N SER A 247 11.23 2.57 -2.46
CA SER A 247 10.93 3.33 -3.67
C SER A 247 10.71 4.82 -3.42
N VAL A 248 10.16 5.18 -2.26
CA VAL A 248 9.91 6.56 -1.84
C VAL A 248 11.20 7.24 -1.37
N CYS A 249 12.10 6.50 -0.73
CA CYS A 249 13.34 7.06 -0.18
C CYS A 249 14.41 7.32 -1.24
N LEU A 250 14.37 6.61 -2.38
CA LEU A 250 15.39 6.71 -3.42
C LEU A 250 15.61 8.13 -3.98
N PRO A 251 14.59 8.92 -4.31
CA PRO A 251 14.76 10.31 -4.72
C PRO A 251 15.55 11.18 -3.75
N ALA A 252 15.33 11.03 -2.44
CA ALA A 252 16.04 11.79 -1.43
C ALA A 252 17.53 11.39 -1.38
N VAL A 253 17.83 10.09 -1.54
CA VAL A 253 19.20 9.58 -1.60
C VAL A 253 19.94 10.14 -2.81
N PHE A 254 19.31 10.19 -3.99
CA PHE A 254 19.96 10.76 -5.19
C PHE A 254 20.26 12.25 -5.05
N MET A 255 19.37 13.04 -4.44
CA MET A 255 19.62 14.47 -4.20
C MET A 255 20.72 14.74 -3.18
N LEU A 256 21.11 13.77 -2.36
CA LEU A 256 22.20 13.90 -1.38
C LEU A 256 23.58 13.60 -1.99
N ILE A 257 23.62 12.89 -3.11
CA ILE A 257 24.87 12.48 -3.77
C ILE A 257 25.36 13.53 -4.78
N GLU A 258 24.48 14.41 -5.28
CA GLU A 258 24.80 15.62 -6.07
C GLU A 258 25.16 16.83 -5.19
#